data_AF-A0A9E4G306-F1
#
_entry.id   AF-A0A9E4G306-F1
#
_cell.length_a   1.000
_cell.length_b   1.000
_cell.length_c   1.000
_cell.angle_alpha   90.00
_cell.angle_beta   90.00
_cell.angle_gamma   90.00
#
_symmetry.space_group_name_H-M   'P 1'
#
loop_
_entity.id
_entity.type
_entity.pdbx_description
1 polymer ?
#
loop_
_entity_poly.entity_id
_entity_poly.type
_entity_poly.pdbx_seq_one_letter_code
_entity_poly.pdbx_strand_id
1 'polypeptide(L)' 'METAAANFEEMMEHAQQGLVVTIIGRDGREYELTLKPLPPKKRRKPGSARGTIKMSDDFDAPLPEFEPYME' A
#
# COMPACT_ATOMS: atom_id res chain seq x y z
N MET A 1 -23.02 -1.62 25.06
CA MET A 1 -21.68 -1.39 24.49
C MET A 1 -21.87 -0.71 23.16
N GLU A 2 -21.51 0.57 23.06
CA GLU A 2 -21.39 1.23 21.75
C GLU A 2 -20.25 0.56 20.96
N THR A 3 -20.44 0.46 19.64
CA THR A 3 -19.46 -0.21 18.78
C THR A 3 -18.36 0.77 18.37
N ALA A 4 -17.14 0.29 18.20
CA ALA A 4 -16.03 1.11 17.72
C ALA A 4 -16.33 1.82 16.37
N ALA A 5 -17.20 1.24 15.54
CA ALA A 5 -17.64 1.85 14.29
C ALA A 5 -18.51 3.10 14.50
N ALA A 6 -19.32 3.14 15.57
CA ALA A 6 -20.19 4.27 15.87
C ALA A 6 -19.40 5.47 16.43
N ASN A 7 -18.32 5.20 17.18
CA ASN A 7 -17.53 6.22 17.87
C ASN A 7 -16.14 6.41 17.22
N PHE A 8 -15.99 6.05 15.95
CA PHE A 8 -14.70 6.04 15.26
C PHE A 8 -14.07 7.45 15.21
N GLU A 9 -14.88 8.48 15.00
CA GLU A 9 -14.41 9.88 14.91
C GLU A 9 -13.76 10.34 16.23
N GLU A 10 -14.43 10.09 17.36
CA GLU A 10 -13.90 10.38 18.69
C GLU A 10 -12.60 9.59 18.98
N MET A 11 -12.57 8.30 18.63
CA MET A 11 -11.36 7.47 18.78
C MET A 11 -10.18 8.02 17.97
N MET A 12 -10.43 8.53 16.77
CA MET A 12 -9.41 9.18 15.95
C MET A 12 -8.89 10.47 16.59
N GLU A 13 -9.75 11.29 17.17
CA GLU A 13 -9.34 12.49 17.90
C GLU A 13 -8.45 12.15 19.10
N HIS A 14 -8.88 11.20 19.93
CA HIS A 14 -8.10 10.73 21.08
C HIS A 14 -6.73 10.18 20.65
N ALA A 15 -6.70 9.35 19.61
CA ALA A 15 -5.46 8.79 19.09
C ALA A 15 -4.53 9.87 18.49
N GLN A 16 -5.08 10.92 17.86
CA GLN A 16 -4.31 12.07 17.37
C GLN A 16 -3.70 12.89 18.51
N GLN A 17 -4.38 12.96 19.64
CA GLN A 17 -3.88 13.61 20.86
C GLN A 17 -2.82 12.77 21.61
N GLY A 18 -2.52 11.56 21.12
CA GLY A 18 -1.56 10.64 21.72
C GLY A 18 -2.13 9.82 22.88
N LEU A 19 -3.46 9.79 23.04
CA LEU A 19 -4.12 8.92 24.00
C LEU A 19 -4.11 7.47 23.48
N VAL A 20 -3.98 6.52 24.40
CA VAL A 20 -4.06 5.09 24.09
C VAL A 20 -5.53 4.72 23.91
N VAL A 21 -5.88 4.26 22.72
CA VAL A 21 -7.23 3.80 22.39
C VAL A 21 -7.19 2.29 22.18
N THR A 22 -7.95 1.54 22.99
CA THR A 22 -8.06 0.09 22.92
C THR A 22 -9.42 -0.31 22.34
N ILE A 23 -9.42 -1.22 21.38
CA ILE A 23 -10.60 -1.76 20.69
C ILE A 23 -10.72 -3.24 21.04
N ILE A 24 -11.90 -3.66 21.50
CA ILE A 24 -12.21 -5.07 21.73
C ILE A 24 -12.88 -5.63 20.47
N GLY A 25 -12.22 -6.58 19.83
CA GLY A 25 -12.74 -7.31 18.69
C GLY A 25 -13.91 -8.22 19.06
N ARG A 26 -14.70 -8.63 18.07
CA ARG A 26 -15.79 -9.60 18.28
C ARG A 26 -15.29 -10.98 18.72
N ASP A 27 -14.03 -11.27 18.48
CA ASP A 27 -13.28 -12.43 18.96
C ASP A 27 -12.82 -12.31 20.42
N GLY A 28 -13.15 -11.19 21.09
CA GLY A 28 -12.73 -10.89 22.46
C GLY A 28 -11.27 -10.48 22.58
N ARG A 29 -10.54 -10.33 21.46
CA ARG A 29 -9.14 -9.87 21.48
C ARG A 29 -9.10 -8.35 21.57
N GLU A 30 -8.13 -7.84 22.30
CA GLU A 30 -7.87 -6.41 22.42
C GLU A 30 -6.85 -5.96 21.38
N TYR A 31 -7.09 -4.79 20.80
CA TYR A 31 -6.25 -4.16 19.80
C TYR A 31 -5.97 -2.73 20.21
N GLU A 32 -4.73 -2.26 20.03
CA GLU A 32 -4.40 -0.86 20.20
C GLU A 32 -4.52 -0.12 18.86
N LEU A 33 -5.19 1.02 18.85
CA LEU A 33 -5.27 1.89 17.69
C LEU A 33 -4.02 2.77 17.63
N THR A 34 -3.12 2.46 16.69
CA THR A 34 -1.93 3.27 16.42
C THR A 34 -2.06 4.02 15.10
N LEU A 35 -1.99 5.35 15.14
CA LEU A 35 -1.95 6.17 13.93
C LEU A 35 -0.53 6.16 13.33
N LYS A 36 -0.42 5.77 12.06
CA LYS A 36 0.84 5.84 11.31
C LYS A 36 0.76 6.94 10.26
N PRO A 37 1.64 7.95 10.28
CA PRO A 37 1.66 8.95 9.23
C PRO A 37 2.01 8.29 7.90
N LEU A 38 1.14 8.46 6.90
CA LEU A 38 1.43 8.01 5.54
C LEU A 38 2.32 9.05 4.86
N PRO A 39 3.33 8.62 4.08
CA PRO A 39 4.10 9.54 3.28
C PRO A 39 3.18 10.27 2.31
N PRO A 40 3.45 11.55 1.98
CA PRO A 40 2.65 12.27 1.02
C PRO A 40 2.64 11.49 -0.30
N LYS A 41 1.44 11.32 -0.87
CA LYS A 41 1.28 10.63 -2.15
C LYS A 41 2.13 11.35 -3.19
N LYS A 42 3.19 10.70 -3.67
CA LYS A 42 4.06 11.27 -4.71
C LYS A 42 3.23 11.46 -5.97
N ARG A 43 3.11 12.72 -6.42
CA ARG A 43 2.49 13.00 -7.73
C ARG A 43 3.37 12.39 -8.81
N ARG A 44 2.77 11.65 -9.75
CA ARG A 44 3.49 11.13 -10.92
C ARG A 44 4.15 12.29 -11.65
N LYS A 45 5.44 12.16 -11.95
CA LYS A 45 6.19 13.06 -12.83
C LYS A 45 6.39 12.34 -14.16
N PRO A 46 5.67 12.71 -15.24
CA PRO A 46 5.83 12.07 -16.54
C PRO A 46 7.31 12.08 -16.97
N GLY A 47 7.78 10.95 -17.51
CA GLY A 47 9.17 10.83 -17.96
C GLY A 47 10.23 10.71 -16.85
N SER A 48 9.85 10.60 -15.57
CA SER A 48 10.81 10.49 -14.46
C SER A 48 11.71 9.25 -14.49
N ALA A 49 11.37 8.26 -15.31
CA ALA A 49 12.16 7.04 -15.52
C ALA A 49 12.92 7.03 -16.87
N ARG A 50 12.85 8.13 -17.66
CA ARG A 50 13.50 8.19 -18.97
C ARG A 50 15.01 8.02 -18.80
N GLY A 51 15.58 7.03 -19.50
CA GLY A 51 17.00 6.71 -19.43
C GLY A 51 17.45 5.94 -18.17
N THR A 52 16.54 5.66 -17.24
CA THR A 52 16.83 4.82 -16.07
C THR A 52 16.76 3.33 -16.39
N ILE A 53 15.97 2.96 -17.40
CA ILE A 53 15.81 1.59 -17.87
C ILE A 53 16.58 1.43 -19.17
N LYS A 54 17.43 0.41 -19.23
CA LYS A 54 18.13 -0.01 -20.45
C LYS A 54 17.51 -1.31 -20.92
N MET A 55 17.07 -1.36 -22.16
CA MET A 55 16.70 -2.63 -22.81
C MET A 55 17.98 -3.31 -23.27
N SER A 56 17.99 -4.63 -23.20
CA SER A 56 19.04 -5.44 -23.81
C SER A 56 18.89 -5.38 -25.34
N ASP A 57 19.99 -5.55 -26.06
CA ASP A 57 20.00 -5.51 -27.53
C ASP A 57 19.20 -6.67 -28.16
N ASP A 58 18.98 -7.73 -27.40
CA ASP A 58 18.22 -8.94 -27.77
C ASP A 58 16.78 -8.95 -27.25
N PHE A 59 16.26 -7.84 -26.69
CA PHE A 59 14.93 -7.81 -26.06
C PHE A 59 13.81 -8.24 -27.01
N ASP A 60 13.89 -7.83 -28.28
CA ASP A 60 12.92 -8.18 -29.32
C ASP A 60 13.26 -9.49 -30.04
N ALA A 61 14.36 -10.17 -29.65
CA ALA A 61 14.74 -11.42 -30.27
C ALA A 61 13.74 -12.54 -29.90
N PRO A 62 13.43 -13.46 -30.84
CA PRO A 62 12.60 -14.60 -30.55
C PRO A 62 13.25 -15.48 -29.48
N LEU A 63 12.45 -15.99 -28.56
CA LEU A 63 12.90 -17.00 -27.63
C LEU A 63 13.21 -18.31 -28.40
N PRO A 64 14.31 -19.03 -28.11
CA PRO A 64 14.71 -20.22 -28.86
C PRO A 64 13.62 -21.30 -28.96
N GLU A 65 12.78 -21.42 -27.94
CA GLU A 65 11.66 -22.36 -27.91
C GLU A 65 10.53 -22.03 -28.91
N PHE A 66 10.51 -20.81 -29.46
CA PHE A 66 9.52 -20.36 -30.44
C PHE A 66 10.00 -20.52 -31.90
N GLU A 67 11.24 -20.94 -32.15
CA GLU A 67 11.76 -21.21 -33.50
C GLU A 67 10.84 -22.12 -34.34
N PRO A 68 10.25 -23.22 -33.80
CA PRO A 68 9.37 -24.11 -34.57
C PRO A 68 8.03 -23.47 -35.01
N TYR A 69 7.73 -22.25 -34.57
CA TYR A 69 6.45 -21.57 -34.79
C TYR A 69 6.57 -20.31 -35.68
N MET A 70 7.75 -20.05 -36.26
CA MET A 70 8.06 -18.86 -37.05
C MET A 70 7.91 -19.07 -38.57
N GLU A 71 7.27 -20.16 -39.01
CA GLU A 71 6.97 -20.47 -40.43
C GLU A 71 5.71 -19.76 -40.96
#